data_AF-A0AAD7NPX9-F1
#
_entry.id   AF-A0AAD7NPX9-F1
#
_cell.length_a   1.000
_cell.length_b   1.000
_cell.length_c   1.000
_cell.angle_alpha   90.00
_cell.angle_beta   90.00
_cell.angle_gamma   90.00
#
_symmetry.space_group_name_H-M   'P 1'
#
loop_
_entity.id
_entity.type
_entity.pdbx_description
1 polymer ?
#
loop_
_entity_poly.entity_id
_entity_poly.type
_entity_poly.pdbx_seq_one_letter_code
_entity_poly.pdbx_strand_id
1 'polypeptide(L)'
;GIFSLRQGERVESKRNNRTVYHNLYYTAIACTSMTRIQAQLRVYSPPGDEPPPDDMIVLTIAQVIFPAGADAFMDVSHVLPFPGDPTSNNYQDHMPDFTVPYIVGLGH
;
A
#
# COMPACT_ATOMS: atom_id res chain seq x y z
N GLY A 1 0.26 8.42 -2.66
CA GLY A 1 1.72 8.53 -2.47
C GLY A 1 2.45 7.36 -3.09
N ILE A 2 3.78 7.33 -3.01
CA ILE A 2 4.60 6.18 -3.43
C ILE A 2 4.93 5.32 -2.21
N PHE A 3 4.77 4.02 -2.32
CA PHE A 3 4.95 3.07 -1.21
C PHE A 3 5.68 1.82 -1.69
N SER A 4 6.47 1.22 -0.81
CA SER A 4 6.98 -0.14 -1.00
C SER A 4 5.99 -1.13 -0.39
N LEU A 5 5.71 -2.23 -1.10
CA LEU A 5 4.86 -3.32 -0.63
C LEU A 5 5.70 -4.39 0.08
N ARG A 6 5.22 -4.86 1.25
CA ARG A 6 5.85 -5.95 2.00
C ARG A 6 4.83 -6.94 2.53
N GLN A 7 5.22 -8.22 2.51
CA GLN A 7 4.47 -9.34 3.08
C GLN A 7 3.02 -9.36 2.61
N GLY A 8 2.85 -9.32 1.28
CA GLY A 8 1.53 -9.36 0.66
C GLY A 8 0.74 -10.60 1.04
N GLU A 9 -0.43 -10.41 1.66
CA GLU A 9 -1.34 -11.50 2.02
C GLU A 9 -2.73 -11.27 1.41
N ARG A 10 -3.25 -12.29 0.74
CA ARG A 10 -4.62 -12.25 0.21
C ARG A 10 -5.60 -12.72 1.29
N VAL A 11 -6.47 -11.81 1.72
CA VAL A 11 -7.49 -12.06 2.73
C VAL A 11 -8.89 -12.13 2.14
N GLU A 12 -9.71 -13.02 2.69
CA GLU A 12 -11.12 -13.15 2.35
C GLU A 12 -12.00 -12.38 3.34
N SER A 13 -12.99 -11.66 2.81
CA SER A 13 -14.07 -11.05 3.60
C SER A 13 -15.42 -11.47 3.06
N LYS A 14 -16.35 -11.86 3.94
CA LYS A 14 -17.73 -12.20 3.57
C LYS A 14 -18.66 -11.07 3.98
N ARG A 15 -19.40 -10.52 3.02
CA ARG A 15 -20.43 -9.52 3.27
C ARG A 15 -21.68 -9.84 2.46
N ASN A 16 -22.82 -10.01 3.12
CA ASN A 16 -24.13 -10.26 2.48
C ASN A 16 -24.10 -11.42 1.44
N ASN A 17 -23.57 -12.59 1.82
CA ASN A 17 -23.37 -13.75 0.94
C ASN A 17 -22.45 -13.51 -0.29
N ARG A 18 -21.73 -12.39 -0.35
CA ARG A 18 -20.68 -12.14 -1.34
C ARG A 18 -19.33 -12.27 -0.68
N THR A 19 -18.45 -13.02 -1.33
CA THR A 19 -17.04 -13.10 -0.95
C THR A 19 -16.28 -12.01 -1.72
N VAL A 20 -15.50 -11.21 -0.99
CA VAL A 20 -14.63 -10.18 -1.53
C VAL A 20 -13.22 -10.44 -1.02
N TYR A 21 -12.25 -10.46 -1.94
CA TYR A 21 -10.85 -10.65 -1.61
C TYR A 21 -10.11 -9.31 -1.65
N HIS A 22 -9.16 -9.17 -0.75
CA HIS A 22 -8.25 -8.03 -0.73
C HIS A 22 -6.83 -8.54 -0.52
N ASN A 23 -5.86 -7.82 -1.07
CA ASN A 23 -4.47 -8.01 -0.69
C ASN A 23 -4.12 -6.96 0.38
N LEU A 24 -3.54 -7.42 1.48
CA LEU A 24 -2.98 -6.59 2.55
C LEU A 24 -1.47 -6.56 2.43
N TYR A 25 -0.89 -5.37 2.54
CA TYR A 25 0.55 -5.17 2.55
C TYR A 25 0.95 -4.31 3.73
N TYR A 26 2.11 -4.60 4.31
CA TYR A 26 2.77 -3.67 5.21
C TYR A 26 3.55 -2.63 4.43
N THR A 27 3.52 -1.40 4.93
CA THR A 27 4.27 -0.28 4.38
C THR A 27 4.47 0.80 5.44
N ALA A 28 5.13 1.90 5.09
CA ALA A 28 5.31 3.03 5.97
C ALA A 28 4.95 4.34 5.26
N ILE A 29 4.26 5.22 5.98
CA ILE A 29 4.05 6.61 5.57
C ILE A 29 5.27 7.42 6.04
N ALA A 30 6.02 7.96 5.07
CA ALA A 30 7.10 8.90 5.35
C ALA A 30 6.53 10.30 5.62
N CYS A 31 6.84 10.88 6.77
CA CYS A 31 6.46 12.24 7.13
C CYS A 31 7.59 13.24 6.81
N THR A 32 7.24 14.51 6.62
CA THR A 32 8.20 15.61 6.41
C THR A 32 9.17 15.79 7.58
N SER A 33 8.79 15.35 8.79
CA SER A 33 9.63 15.28 9.99
C SER A 33 10.65 14.14 9.98
N MET A 34 10.77 13.38 8.87
CA MET A 34 11.55 12.14 8.76
C MET A 34 11.09 11.00 9.67
N THR A 35 9.99 11.17 10.39
CA THR A 35 9.34 10.08 11.12
C THR A 35 8.61 9.15 10.15
N ARG A 36 8.53 7.87 10.48
CA ARG A 36 7.80 6.86 9.71
C ARG A 36 6.63 6.35 10.53
N ILE A 37 5.43 6.39 9.96
CA ILE A 37 4.23 5.79 10.55
C ILE A 37 4.02 4.45 9.89
N GLN A 38 3.98 3.37 10.68
CA GLN A 38 3.66 2.05 10.16
C GLN A 38 2.23 2.03 9.64
N ALA A 39 2.04 1.39 8.50
CA ALA A 39 0.75 1.35 7.83
C ALA A 39 0.47 0.00 7.17
N GLN A 40 -0.80 -0.36 7.14
CA GLN A 40 -1.32 -1.44 6.32
C GLN A 40 -2.09 -0.89 5.13
N LEU A 41 -1.79 -1.42 3.95
CA LEU A 41 -2.37 -1.03 2.68
C LEU A 41 -3.29 -2.16 2.22
N ARG A 42 -4.58 -1.85 2.03
CA ARG A 42 -5.61 -2.78 1.54
C ARG A 42 -5.96 -2.45 0.10
N VAL A 43 -5.78 -3.42 -0.80
CA VAL A 43 -6.13 -3.33 -2.22
C VAL A 43 -7.20 -4.37 -2.54
N TYR A 44 -8.23 -4.00 -3.30
CA TYR A 44 -9.14 -5.00 -3.86
C TYR A 44 -8.38 -5.99 -4.75
N SER A 45 -8.66 -7.30 -4.56
CA SER A 45 -8.04 -8.37 -5.31
C SER A 45 -9.12 -9.19 -6.04
N PRO A 46 -9.21 -9.11 -7.38
CA PRO A 46 -10.18 -9.91 -8.11
C PRO A 46 -9.89 -11.42 -8.01
N PRO A 47 -10.84 -12.30 -8.37
CA PRO A 47 -10.60 -13.73 -8.38
C PRO A 47 -9.41 -14.12 -9.27
N GLY A 48 -8.45 -14.87 -8.71
CA GLY A 48 -7.25 -15.32 -9.43
C GLY A 48 -6.10 -14.32 -9.47
N ASP A 49 -6.26 -13.16 -8.83
CA ASP A 49 -5.20 -12.17 -8.68
C ASP A 49 -4.15 -12.61 -7.65
N GLU A 50 -2.89 -12.32 -7.95
CA GLU A 50 -1.74 -12.64 -7.10
C GLU A 50 -1.16 -11.34 -6.53
N PRO A 51 -0.82 -11.30 -5.23
CA PRO A 51 -0.12 -10.16 -4.66
C PRO A 51 1.17 -9.87 -5.44
N PRO A 52 1.47 -8.61 -5.79
CA PRO A 52 2.77 -8.27 -6.33
C PRO A 52 3.88 -8.64 -5.33
N PRO A 53 5.11 -8.87 -5.84
CA PRO A 53 6.21 -9.29 -5.00
C PRO A 53 6.58 -8.22 -3.96
N ASP A 54 7.24 -8.68 -2.90
CA ASP A 54 7.86 -7.81 -1.91
C ASP A 54 8.83 -6.82 -2.58
N ASP A 55 8.97 -5.66 -1.94
CA ASP A 55 9.79 -4.53 -2.40
C ASP A 55 9.32 -3.85 -3.68
N MET A 56 8.22 -4.30 -4.28
CA MET A 56 7.61 -3.58 -5.39
C MET A 56 7.21 -2.17 -4.95
N ILE A 57 7.68 -1.18 -5.70
CA ILE A 57 7.29 0.22 -5.50
C ILE A 57 6.01 0.47 -6.28
N VAL A 58 5.03 1.09 -5.62
CA VAL A 58 3.73 1.39 -6.20
C VAL A 58 3.36 2.86 -5.98
N LEU A 59 2.76 3.47 -7.00
CA LEU A 59 2.03 4.72 -6.86
C LEU A 59 0.59 4.42 -6.49
N THR A 60 0.15 4.95 -5.35
CA THR A 60 -1.12 4.60 -4.73
C THR A 60 -2.01 5.82 -4.51
N ILE A 61 -3.31 5.68 -4.76
CA ILE A 61 -4.36 6.61 -4.33
C ILE A 61 -5.23 5.91 -3.29
N ALA A 62 -5.19 6.40 -2.04
CA ALA A 62 -5.83 5.76 -0.91
C ALA A 62 -6.48 6.76 0.05
N GLN A 63 -7.48 6.30 0.79
CA GLN A 63 -7.99 6.95 1.99
C GLN A 63 -7.26 6.39 3.20
N VAL A 64 -6.78 7.24 4.10
CA VAL A 64 -6.08 6.80 5.32
C VAL A 64 -6.91 7.05 6.57
N ILE A 65 -6.81 6.14 7.53
CA ILE A 65 -7.32 6.26 8.89
C ILE A 65 -6.15 6.07 9.84
N PHE A 66 -6.04 6.93 10.86
CA PHE A 66 -5.02 6.86 11.91
C PHE A 66 -5.67 6.48 13.24
N PRO A 67 -5.91 5.18 13.50
CA PRO A 67 -6.47 4.74 14.78
C PRO A 67 -5.50 4.98 15.93
N ALA A 68 -6.04 5.28 17.12
CA ALA A 68 -5.22 5.49 18.31
C ALA A 68 -4.55 4.18 18.76
N GLY A 69 -3.22 4.17 18.86
CA GLY A 69 -2.45 3.02 19.37
C GLY A 69 -2.31 1.84 18.39
N ALA A 70 -2.63 2.02 17.11
CA ALA A 70 -2.48 1.00 16.08
C ALA A 70 -1.87 1.59 14.80
N ASP A 71 -1.46 0.70 13.88
CA ASP A 71 -0.92 1.09 12.58
C ASP A 71 -1.96 1.88 11.76
N ALA A 72 -1.48 2.80 10.91
CA ALA A 72 -2.33 3.49 9.97
C ALA A 72 -2.95 2.50 8.99
N PHE A 73 -4.21 2.69 8.64
CA PHE A 73 -4.89 1.83 7.67
C PHE A 73 -5.21 2.62 6.40
N MET A 74 -4.80 2.09 5.25
CA MET A 74 -4.99 2.72 3.94
C MET A 74 -5.88 1.85 3.07
N ASP A 75 -7.07 2.36 2.72
CA ASP A 75 -7.97 1.72 1.76
C ASP A 75 -7.72 2.28 0.36
N VAL A 76 -7.31 1.42 -0.55
CA VAL A 76 -6.76 1.82 -1.84
C VAL A 76 -7.80 1.75 -2.94
N SER A 77 -7.88 2.85 -3.69
CA SER A 77 -8.68 2.92 -4.92
C SER A 77 -7.87 2.56 -6.18
N HIS A 78 -6.58 2.93 -6.21
CA HIS A 78 -5.69 2.71 -7.35
C HIS A 78 -4.29 2.33 -6.87
N VAL A 79 -3.73 1.28 -7.48
CA VAL A 79 -2.34 0.85 -7.34
C VAL A 79 -1.74 0.80 -8.72
N LEU A 80 -0.65 1.55 -8.93
CA LEU A 80 0.11 1.56 -10.17
C LEU A 80 1.53 1.10 -9.85
N PRO A 81 1.86 -0.17 -10.11
CA PRO A 81 3.20 -0.68 -9.89
C PRO A 81 4.20 -0.01 -10.84
N PHE A 82 5.37 0.36 -10.32
CA PHE A 82 6.45 0.82 -11.16
C PHE A 82 7.09 -0.36 -11.90
N PRO A 83 7.36 -0.21 -13.21
CA PRO A 83 7.92 -1.28 -14.02
C PRO A 83 9.36 -1.59 -13.60
N GLY A 84 9.78 -2.83 -13.79
CA GLY A 84 11.13 -3.30 -13.48
C GLY A 84 11.13 -4.57 -12.64
N ASP A 85 12.31 -5.01 -12.25
CA ASP A 85 12.53 -6.14 -11.35
C ASP A 85 12.77 -5.64 -9.92
N PRO A 86 11.83 -5.83 -8.97
CA PRO A 86 11.97 -5.39 -7.59
C PRO A 86 13.14 -6.03 -6.83
N THR A 87 13.67 -7.16 -7.32
CA THR A 87 14.81 -7.85 -6.70
C THR A 87 16.17 -7.30 -7.15
N SER A 88 16.18 -6.42 -8.16
CA SER A 88 17.40 -5.78 -8.65
C SER A 88 17.87 -4.67 -7.70
N ASN A 89 19.17 -4.65 -7.40
CA ASN A 89 19.79 -3.59 -6.58
C ASN A 89 19.59 -2.19 -7.16
N ASN A 90 19.39 -2.07 -8.48
CA ASN A 90 19.23 -0.79 -9.17
C ASN A 90 17.76 -0.48 -9.48
N TYR A 91 16.81 -1.22 -8.90
CA TYR A 91 15.37 -1.00 -9.14
C TYR A 91 14.94 0.42 -8.76
N GLN A 92 15.42 0.88 -7.60
CA GLN A 92 15.05 2.20 -7.06
C GLN A 92 15.72 3.37 -7.81
N ASP A 93 16.85 3.14 -8.49
CA ASP A 93 17.59 4.18 -9.22
C ASP A 93 16.77 4.83 -10.35
N HIS A 94 15.75 4.14 -10.83
CA HIS A 94 14.88 4.59 -11.93
C HIS A 94 13.59 5.25 -11.42
N MET A 95 13.40 5.34 -10.10
CA MET A 95 12.19 5.86 -9.49
C MET A 95 12.29 7.39 -9.32
N PRO A 96 11.18 8.12 -9.51
CA PRO A 96 11.18 9.55 -9.24
C PRO A 96 11.38 9.81 -7.74
N ASP A 97 12.27 10.74 -7.40
CA ASP A 97 12.46 11.22 -6.03
C ASP A 97 11.18 11.91 -5.53
N PHE A 98 10.41 11.20 -4.71
CA PHE A 98 9.14 11.67 -4.18
C PHE A 98 9.26 11.89 -2.68
N THR A 99 9.43 13.16 -2.27
CA THR A 99 9.76 13.49 -0.88
C THR A 99 8.57 13.39 0.08
N VAL A 100 7.33 13.42 -0.43
CA VAL A 100 6.13 13.41 0.41
C VAL A 100 4.99 12.64 -0.26
N PRO A 101 4.36 11.66 0.40
CA PRO A 101 3.18 11.01 -0.15
C PRO A 101 1.98 11.98 -0.13
N TYR A 102 1.26 12.11 -1.25
CA TYR A 102 -0.07 12.71 -1.24
C TYR A 102 -1.04 11.78 -0.51
N ILE A 103 -1.52 12.23 0.64
CA ILE A 103 -2.44 11.51 1.52
C ILE A 103 -3.64 12.42 1.76
N VAL A 104 -4.83 11.93 1.43
CA VAL A 104 -6.10 12.57 1.84
C VAL A 104 -6.59 11.85 3.08
N GLY A 105 -6.34 12.46 4.24
CA GLY A 105 -6.84 11.95 5.52
C GLY A 105 -8.32 12.32 5.69
N LEU A 106 -9.14 11.34 6.04
CA LEU A 106 -10.48 11.60 6.55
C LEU A 106 -10.36 11.80 8.06
N GLY A 107 -10.50 13.04 8.52
CA GLY A 107 -10.59 13.36 9.94
C GLY A 107 -11.91 12.87 10.52
N HIS A 108 -11.88 12.47 11.78
CA HIS A 108 -13.07 12.20 12.59
C HIS A 108 -13.19 13.25 13.69
#